data_AF-A0A6B3GUY0-F1
#
_entry.id   AF-A0A6B3GUY0-F1
#
_cell.length_a   1.000
_cell.length_b   1.000
_cell.length_c   1.000
_cell.angle_alpha   90.00
_cell.angle_beta   90.00
_cell.angle_gamma   90.00
#
_symmetry.space_group_name_H-M   'P 1'
#
loop_
_entity.id
_entity.type
_entity.pdbx_description
1 polymer ?
#
loop_
_entity_poly.entity_id
_entity_poly.type
_entity_poly.pdbx_seq_one_letter_code
_entity_poly.pdbx_strand_id
1 'polypeptide(L)'
;ADDLEAVLGATLAPGRKAVLAGHSMGGMTVMAAAARPGVREHAAAVLLCSTGVTRLAAEALVLPLRAGALRTRLTTAVLGAKAPLGPVTPVSRKFLKYATMGRGSAPDRVDAC
;
A
#
# COMPACT_ATOMS: atom_id res chain seq x y z
N ALA A 1 5.74 5.21 -11.23
CA ALA A 1 4.68 5.68 -12.16
C ALA A 1 4.97 5.17 -13.56
N ASP A 2 6.23 5.23 -13.99
CA ASP A 2 6.74 4.63 -15.23
C ASP A 2 6.35 3.16 -15.40
N ASP A 3 6.44 2.36 -14.33
CA ASP A 3 6.13 0.93 -14.40
C ASP A 3 4.69 0.67 -14.89
N LEU A 4 3.72 1.46 -14.42
CA LEU A 4 2.33 1.30 -14.82
C LEU A 4 2.13 1.71 -16.28
N GLU A 5 2.78 2.78 -16.73
CA GLU A 5 2.74 3.23 -18.12
C GLU A 5 3.36 2.19 -19.07
N ALA A 6 4.49 1.61 -18.69
CA ALA A 6 5.14 0.52 -19.41
C ALA A 6 4.24 -0.72 -19.50
N VAL A 7 3.59 -1.11 -18.39
CA VAL A 7 2.66 -2.25 -18.37
C VAL A 7 1.46 -1.99 -19.30
N LEU A 8 0.87 -0.79 -19.27
CA LEU A 8 -0.26 -0.46 -20.15
C LEU A 8 0.14 -0.50 -21.62
N GLY A 9 1.28 0.10 -21.98
CA GLY A 9 1.79 0.08 -23.35
C GLY A 9 2.14 -1.33 -23.86
N ALA A 10 2.59 -2.22 -22.98
CA ALA A 10 2.89 -3.60 -23.32
C ALA A 10 1.64 -4.50 -23.41
N THR A 11 0.58 -4.17 -22.65
CA THR A 11 -0.59 -5.05 -22.48
C THR A 11 -1.75 -4.68 -23.39
N LEU A 12 -1.89 -3.40 -23.77
CA LEU A 12 -3.03 -2.90 -24.52
C LEU A 12 -2.63 -2.55 -25.96
N ALA A 13 -3.45 -2.99 -26.92
CA ALA A 13 -3.31 -2.51 -28.29
C ALA A 13 -3.60 -0.99 -28.37
N PRO A 14 -3.04 -0.28 -29.36
CA PRO A 14 -3.30 1.15 -29.56
C PRO A 14 -4.80 1.49 -29.53
N GLY A 15 -5.18 2.52 -28.78
CA GLY A 15 -6.57 2.96 -28.62
C GLY A 15 -7.48 2.04 -27.77
N ARG A 16 -6.99 0.89 -27.27
CA ARG A 16 -7.77 0.07 -26.33
C ARG A 16 -7.72 0.67 -24.93
N LYS A 17 -8.89 0.69 -24.29
CA LYS A 17 -9.04 1.11 -22.90
C LYS A 17 -9.30 -0.08 -21.99
N ALA A 18 -8.91 0.07 -20.73
CA ALA A 18 -9.07 -0.90 -19.66
C ALA A 18 -9.61 -0.25 -18.38
N VAL A 19 -10.21 -1.08 -17.52
CA VAL A 19 -10.53 -0.67 -16.14
C VAL A 19 -9.31 -0.94 -15.28
N LEU A 20 -8.80 0.10 -14.61
CA LEU A 20 -7.67 -0.02 -13.71
C LEU A 20 -8.16 -0.26 -12.29
N ALA A 21 -7.85 -1.43 -11.73
CA ALA A 21 -8.16 -1.76 -10.34
C ALA A 21 -6.88 -1.71 -9.51
N GLY A 22 -6.85 -0.84 -8.51
CA GLY A 22 -5.74 -0.71 -7.57
C GLY A 22 -6.17 -1.09 -6.16
N HIS A 23 -5.43 -1.99 -5.51
CA HIS A 23 -5.64 -2.36 -4.11
C HIS A 23 -4.47 -1.90 -3.24
N SER A 24 -4.74 -1.30 -2.07
CA SER A 24 -3.71 -0.85 -1.14
C SER A 24 -2.67 0.05 -1.84
N MET A 25 -1.40 -0.36 -1.90
CA MET A 25 -0.35 0.34 -2.64
C MET A 25 -0.63 0.43 -4.15
N GLY A 26 -1.30 -0.56 -4.74
CA GLY A 26 -1.66 -0.54 -6.16
C GLY A 26 -2.57 0.63 -6.53
N GLY A 27 -3.49 1.03 -5.65
CA GLY A 27 -4.30 2.23 -5.87
C GLY A 27 -3.47 3.51 -5.77
N MET A 28 -2.48 3.56 -4.89
CA MET A 28 -1.52 4.67 -4.82
C MET A 28 -0.68 4.76 -6.10
N THR A 29 -0.27 3.63 -6.67
CA THR A 29 0.43 3.61 -7.96
C THR A 29 -0.44 4.20 -9.08
N VAL A 30 -1.73 3.84 -9.14
CA VAL A 30 -2.66 4.42 -10.12
C VAL A 30 -2.81 5.93 -9.91
N MET A 31 -2.99 6.40 -8.67
CA MET A 31 -3.08 7.82 -8.36
C MET A 31 -1.82 8.59 -8.73
N ALA A 32 -0.64 8.05 -8.40
CA ALA A 32 0.65 8.66 -8.71
C ALA A 32 0.90 8.76 -10.23
N ALA A 33 0.33 7.85 -11.01
CA ALA A 33 0.45 7.82 -12.46
C ALA A 33 -0.72 8.52 -13.19
N ALA A 34 -1.71 9.08 -12.47
CA ALA A 34 -2.94 9.60 -13.08
C ALA A 34 -2.72 10.73 -14.10
N ALA A 35 -1.62 11.47 -13.99
CA ALA A 35 -1.25 12.51 -14.94
C ALA A 35 -0.49 11.99 -16.17
N ARG A 36 -0.10 10.71 -16.20
CA ARG A 36 0.69 10.14 -17.30
C ARG A 36 -0.13 9.98 -18.58
N PRO A 37 0.42 10.32 -19.76
CA PRO A 37 -0.28 10.17 -21.03
C PRO A 37 -0.81 8.75 -21.25
N GLY A 38 0.02 7.72 -21.07
CA GLY A 38 -0.43 6.33 -21.28
C GLY A 38 -1.57 5.92 -20.35
N VAL A 39 -1.56 6.37 -19.10
CA VAL A 39 -2.67 6.11 -18.17
C VAL A 39 -3.94 6.83 -18.60
N ARG A 40 -3.85 8.09 -19.05
CA ARG A 40 -5.01 8.88 -19.49
C ARG A 40 -5.61 8.36 -20.80
N GLU A 41 -4.78 7.87 -21.71
CA GLU A 41 -5.21 7.26 -22.97
C GLU A 41 -5.94 5.94 -22.72
N HIS A 42 -5.37 5.09 -21.86
CA HIS A 42 -5.83 3.72 -21.69
C HIS A 42 -6.83 3.50 -20.55
N ALA A 43 -7.04 4.44 -19.62
CA ALA A 43 -8.01 4.26 -18.55
C ALA A 43 -9.45 4.54 -19.03
N ALA A 44 -10.31 3.53 -18.99
CA ALA A 44 -11.77 3.69 -19.13
C ALA A 44 -12.43 4.04 -17.79
N ALA A 45 -11.98 3.41 -16.70
CA ALA A 45 -12.46 3.64 -15.35
C ALA A 45 -11.36 3.23 -14.35
N VAL A 46 -11.47 3.72 -13.11
CA VAL A 46 -10.54 3.41 -12.02
C VAL A 46 -11.31 2.94 -10.78
N LEU A 47 -10.93 1.79 -10.24
CA LEU A 47 -11.38 1.29 -8.94
C LEU A 47 -10.22 1.36 -7.94
N LEU A 48 -10.42 2.08 -6.85
CA LEU A 48 -9.48 2.13 -5.73
C LEU A 48 -10.08 1.35 -4.55
N CYS A 49 -9.51 0.20 -4.23
CA CYS A 49 -10.02 -0.70 -3.20
C CYS A 49 -9.06 -0.74 -2.00
N SER A 50 -9.56 -0.43 -0.80
CA SER A 50 -8.75 -0.48 0.43
C SER A 50 -7.42 0.28 0.33
N THR A 51 -7.45 1.44 -0.33
CA THR A 51 -6.29 2.30 -0.59
C THR A 51 -6.34 3.52 0.33
N GLY A 52 -5.20 3.87 0.95
CA GLY A 52 -5.04 5.15 1.62
C GLY A 52 -4.57 6.22 0.65
N VAL A 53 -5.25 7.37 0.65
CA VAL A 53 -4.99 8.48 -0.30
C VAL A 53 -4.16 9.59 0.34
N THR A 54 -4.37 9.86 1.63
CA THR A 54 -3.66 10.90 2.37
C THR A 54 -3.47 10.49 3.82
N ARG A 55 -2.65 11.23 4.57
CA ARG A 55 -2.54 11.16 6.05
C ARG A 55 -2.25 9.78 6.64
N LEU A 56 -1.67 8.86 5.86
CA LEU A 56 -1.35 7.48 6.27
C LEU A 56 -0.69 7.39 7.65
N ALA A 57 0.35 8.18 7.91
CA ALA A 57 1.04 8.16 9.20
C ALA A 57 0.16 8.63 10.37
N ALA A 58 -0.76 9.57 10.11
CA ALA A 58 -1.67 10.09 11.14
C ALA A 58 -2.85 9.15 11.41
N GLU A 59 -3.27 8.36 10.43
CA GLU A 59 -4.41 7.44 10.53
C GLU A 59 -4.01 6.01 10.92
N ALA A 60 -2.73 5.67 10.82
CA ALA A 60 -2.22 4.36 11.23
C ALA A 60 -2.61 4.00 12.68
N LEU A 61 -3.15 2.79 12.85
CA LEU A 61 -3.63 2.26 14.12
C LEU A 61 -2.65 1.30 14.80
N VAL A 62 -1.45 1.14 14.21
CA VAL A 62 -0.43 0.20 14.72
C VAL A 62 0.03 0.60 16.13
N LEU A 63 0.32 1.88 16.37
CA LEU A 63 0.66 2.36 17.70
C LEU A 63 -0.62 2.50 18.55
N PRO A 64 -0.71 1.84 19.72
CA PRO A 64 -1.88 1.88 20.60
C PRO A 64 -1.96 3.20 21.40
N LEU A 65 -1.81 4.33 20.71
CA LEU A 65 -1.89 5.68 21.24
C LEU A 65 -3.12 6.38 20.64
N ARG A 66 -3.68 7.35 21.39
CA ARG A 66 -4.75 8.21 20.87
C ARG A 66 -4.25 9.01 19.65
N ALA A 67 -5.15 9.31 18.73
CA ALA A 67 -4.84 10.16 17.59
C ALA A 67 -4.33 11.53 18.06
N GLY A 68 -3.22 12.00 17.48
CA GLY A 68 -2.59 13.25 17.87
C GLY A 68 -1.17 13.36 17.35
N ALA A 69 -0.56 14.54 17.52
CA ALA A 69 0.77 14.85 16.97
C ALA A 69 1.86 13.87 17.44
N LEU A 70 1.79 13.42 18.70
CA LEU A 70 2.73 12.45 19.26
C LEU A 70 2.66 11.10 18.51
N ARG A 71 1.46 10.53 18.34
CA ARG A 71 1.28 9.28 17.60
C ARG A 71 1.80 9.41 16.17
N THR A 72 1.42 10.49 15.47
CA THR A 72 1.86 10.74 14.10
C THR A 72 3.39 10.81 14.01
N ARG A 73 4.05 11.55 14.92
CA ARG A 73 5.52 11.68 14.93
C ARG A 73 6.20 10.34 15.15
N LEU A 74 5.72 9.54 16.11
CA LEU A 74 6.27 8.21 16.38
C LEU A 74 6.05 7.27 15.20
N THR A 75 4.85 7.22 14.62
CA THR A 75 4.59 6.42 13.41
C THR A 75 5.51 6.82 12.27
N THR A 76 5.66 8.12 11.98
CA THR A 76 6.55 8.60 10.93
C THR A 76 8.01 8.22 11.20
N ALA A 77 8.48 8.33 12.45
CA ALA A 77 9.82 7.93 12.82
C ALA A 77 10.06 6.42 12.62
N VAL A 78 9.08 5.58 12.98
CA VAL A 78 9.12 4.13 12.76
C VAL A 78 9.13 3.80 11.27
N LEU A 79 8.25 4.40 10.47
CA LEU A 79 8.18 4.16 9.02
C LEU A 79 9.42 4.67 8.26
N GLY A 80 10.07 5.73 8.76
CA GLY A 80 11.29 6.29 8.20
C GLY A 80 12.58 5.69 8.75
N ALA A 81 12.52 4.74 9.69
CA ALA A 81 13.70 4.16 10.31
C ALA A 81 14.49 3.33 9.29
N LYS A 82 15.80 3.60 9.18
CA LYS A 82 16.73 2.82 8.35
C LYS A 82 17.31 1.61 9.07
N ALA A 83 16.94 1.40 10.33
CA ALA A 83 17.44 0.29 11.14
C ALA A 83 16.93 -1.05 10.57
N PRO A 84 17.74 -2.11 10.56
CA PRO A 84 17.28 -3.43 10.15
C PRO A 84 16.18 -3.91 11.11
N LEU A 85 15.16 -4.58 10.57
CA LEU A 85 14.03 -5.13 11.35
C LEU A 85 14.42 -6.27 12.29
N GLY A 86 15.69 -6.69 12.27
CA GLY A 86 16.20 -7.80 13.06
C GLY A 86 15.80 -9.18 12.50
N PRO A 87 16.20 -10.26 13.19
CA PRO A 87 15.86 -11.63 12.76
C PRO A 87 14.36 -11.92 12.91
N VAL A 88 13.86 -12.85 12.10
CA VAL A 88 12.50 -13.39 12.24
C VAL A 88 12.45 -14.27 13.49
N THR A 89 11.76 -13.79 14.52
CA THR A 89 11.58 -14.46 15.82
C THR A 89 10.08 -14.69 16.07
N PRO A 90 9.69 -15.55 17.02
CA PRO A 90 8.29 -15.69 17.40
C PRO A 90 7.63 -14.36 17.82
N VAL A 91 8.41 -13.47 18.43
CA VAL A 91 7.95 -12.12 18.82
C VAL A 91 7.72 -11.24 17.59
N SER A 92 8.66 -11.21 16.64
CA SER A 92 8.48 -10.40 15.43
C SER A 92 7.35 -10.92 14.54
N ARG A 93 7.11 -12.25 14.48
CA ARG A 93 5.91 -12.83 13.83
C ARG A 93 4.61 -12.35 14.47
N LYS A 94 4.55 -12.31 15.81
CA LYS A 94 3.38 -11.81 16.55
C LYS A 94 3.15 -10.32 16.28
N PHE A 95 4.23 -9.54 16.21
CA PHE A 95 4.16 -8.12 15.86
C PHE A 95 3.70 -7.92 14.41
N LEU A 96 4.23 -8.69 13.45
CA LEU A 96 3.80 -8.66 12.05
C LEU A 96 2.30 -8.95 11.93
N LYS A 97 1.83 -10.04 12.56
CA LYS A 97 0.40 -10.38 12.60
C LYS A 97 -0.44 -9.22 13.14
N TYR A 98 0.01 -8.59 14.22
CA TYR A 98 -0.70 -7.45 14.81
C TYR A 98 -0.73 -6.23 13.88
N ALA A 99 0.38 -5.95 13.19
CA ALA A 99 0.53 -4.74 12.38
C ALA A 99 -0.19 -4.83 11.03
N THR A 100 -0.28 -6.02 10.43
CA THR A 100 -0.75 -6.18 9.04
C THR A 100 -1.97 -7.09 8.86
N MET A 101 -2.35 -7.88 9.88
CA MET A 101 -3.37 -8.92 9.72
C MET A 101 -4.57 -8.72 10.67
N GLY A 102 -5.71 -9.29 10.29
CA GLY A 102 -6.90 -9.30 11.13
C GLY A 102 -6.75 -10.25 12.32
N ARG A 103 -7.49 -10.00 13.41
CA ARG A 103 -7.47 -10.87 14.61
C ARG A 103 -7.80 -12.33 14.30
N GLY A 104 -8.67 -12.58 13.33
CA GLY A 104 -9.08 -13.91 12.88
C GLY A 104 -8.16 -14.57 11.83
N SER A 105 -7.05 -13.93 11.43
CA SER A 105 -6.14 -14.52 10.45
C SER A 105 -5.53 -15.83 10.99
N ALA A 106 -5.65 -16.88 10.18
CA ALA A 106 -5.15 -18.21 10.49
C ALA A 106 -3.61 -18.21 10.62
N PRO A 107 -3.02 -19.07 11.48
CA PRO A 107 -1.59 -19.06 11.75
C PRO A 107 -0.71 -19.26 10.50
N ASP A 108 -1.12 -20.13 9.58
CA ASP A 108 -0.44 -20.44 8.32
C ASP A 108 -0.29 -19.22 7.41
N ARG A 109 -1.21 -18.26 7.49
CA ARG A 109 -1.13 -17.00 6.74
C ARG A 109 0.01 -16.11 7.22
N VAL A 110 0.42 -16.23 8.49
CA VAL A 110 1.56 -15.48 9.04
C VAL A 110 2.88 -16.04 8.49
N ASP A 111 2.93 -17.33 8.17
CA ASP A 111 4.13 -17.99 7.67
C ASP A 111 4.40 -17.73 6.18
N ALA A 112 3.37 -17.31 5.44
CA ALA A 112 3.47 -16.93 4.03
C ALA A 112 3.91 -15.46 3.80
N CYS A 113 4.08 -14.68 4.87
CA CYS A 113 4.53 -13.28 4.84
C CYS A 113 5.97 -13.16 5.35
#